data_AF-A0A357TFB3-F1
#
_entry.id   AF-A0A357TFB3-F1
#
_cell.length_a   1.000
_cell.length_b   1.000
_cell.length_c   1.000
_cell.angle_alpha   90.00
_cell.angle_beta   90.00
_cell.angle_gamma   90.00
#
_symmetry.space_group_name_H-M   'P 1'
#
loop_
_entity.id
_entity.type
_entity.pdbx_description
1 polymer ?
#
loop_
_entity_poly.entity_id
_entity_poly.type
_entity_poly.pdbx_seq_one_letter_code
_entity_poly.pdbx_strand_id
1 'polypeptide(L)' 'RIFPLSNWTEMDVWQYIKLEDIPLPSIYFSHEREFVRRNGVLLGKCEHITLLDGEQWESGNVR' A
#
# COMPACT_ATOMS: atom_id res chain seq x y z
N ARG A 1 29.09 11.21 -0.70
CA ARG A 1 27.77 10.59 -0.96
C ARG A 1 27.40 10.94 -2.40
N ILE A 2 27.01 9.95 -3.22
CA ILE A 2 26.64 10.15 -4.62
C ILE A 2 25.17 9.76 -4.77
N PHE A 3 24.40 10.56 -5.51
CA PHE A 3 22.98 10.34 -5.75
C PHE A 3 22.73 10.21 -7.27
N PRO A 4 22.73 9.00 -7.83
CA PRO A 4 22.63 8.80 -9.28
C PRO A 4 21.28 9.18 -9.88
N LEU A 5 20.24 9.27 -9.04
CA LEU A 5 18.87 9.58 -9.45
C LEU A 5 18.40 10.95 -8.95
N SER A 6 19.30 11.83 -8.50
CA SER A 6 18.87 13.10 -7.88
C SER A 6 18.21 14.09 -8.82
N ASN A 7 18.35 13.91 -10.14
CA ASN A 7 17.61 14.68 -11.15
C ASN A 7 16.33 13.98 -11.64
N TRP A 8 16.00 12.78 -11.14
CA TRP A 8 14.80 12.05 -11.53
C TRP A 8 13.60 12.51 -10.71
N THR A 9 12.48 12.66 -11.39
CA THR A 9 11.15 12.79 -10.79
C THR A 9 10.57 11.42 -10.47
N GLU A 10 9.49 11.38 -9.70
CA GLU A 10 8.76 10.13 -9.44
C GLU A 10 8.24 9.50 -10.76
N MET A 11 7.82 10.33 -11.72
CA MET A 11 7.37 9.87 -13.03
C MET A 11 8.49 9.18 -13.81
N ASP A 12 9.72 9.71 -13.76
CA ASP A 12 10.87 9.11 -14.45
C ASP A 12 11.15 7.71 -13.92
N VAL A 13 11.07 7.53 -12.60
CA VAL A 13 11.24 6.22 -11.94
C VAL A 13 10.18 5.23 -12.44
N TRP A 14 8.90 5.62 -12.41
CA TRP A 14 7.81 4.73 -12.83
C TRP A 14 7.86 4.38 -14.32
N GLN A 15 8.20 5.34 -15.17
CA GLN A 15 8.36 5.10 -16.61
C GLN A 15 9.52 4.15 -16.88
N TYR A 16 10.65 4.31 -16.19
CA TYR A 16 11.80 3.42 -16.35
C TYR A 16 11.51 1.99 -15.89
N ILE A 17 10.85 1.83 -14.73
CA ILE A 17 10.40 0.51 -14.24
C ILE A 17 9.54 -0.20 -15.29
N LYS A 18 8.64 0.55 -15.94
CA LYS A 18 7.77 0.02 -17.01
C LYS A 18 8.54 -0.31 -18.30
N LEU A 19 9.48 0.54 -18.71
CA LEU A 19 10.26 0.36 -19.95
C LEU A 19 11.19 -0.85 -19.85
N GLU A 20 11.82 -1.05 -18.70
CA GLU A 20 12.78 -2.12 -18.45
C GLU A 20 12.13 -3.40 -17.89
N ASP A 21 10.79 -3.44 -17.77
CA ASP A 21 10.02 -4.56 -17.21
C ASP A 21 10.57 -5.05 -15.85
N ILE A 22 10.86 -4.09 -14.95
CA ILE A 22 11.43 -4.39 -13.64
C ILE A 22 10.33 -4.96 -12.73
N PRO A 23 10.53 -6.16 -12.15
CA PRO A 23 9.54 -6.74 -11.26
C PRO A 23 9.36 -5.87 -10.01
N LEU A 24 8.10 -5.54 -9.70
CA LEU A 24 7.74 -4.75 -8.54
C LEU A 24 7.41 -5.66 -7.34
N PRO A 25 7.87 -5.32 -6.13
CA PRO A 25 7.38 -5.94 -4.92
C PRO A 25 5.85 -5.85 -4.83
N SER A 26 5.21 -6.90 -4.31
CA SER A 26 3.74 -6.97 -4.24
C SER A 26 3.15 -5.75 -3.55
N ILE A 27 3.78 -5.21 -2.51
CA ILE A 27 3.31 -4.04 -1.73
C ILE A 27 2.96 -2.78 -2.54
N TYR A 28 3.43 -2.65 -3.80
CA TYR A 28 3.10 -1.53 -4.68
C TYR A 28 1.76 -1.69 -5.40
N PHE A 29 1.16 -2.88 -5.37
CA PHE A 29 -0.17 -3.16 -5.89
C PHE A 29 -1.19 -3.13 -4.76
N SER A 30 -2.46 -2.93 -5.11
CA SER A 30 -3.54 -3.12 -4.14
C SER A 30 -3.79 -4.60 -3.91
N HIS A 31 -4.16 -4.96 -2.68
CA HIS A 31 -4.39 -6.35 -2.28
C HIS A 31 -5.67 -6.48 -1.47
N GLU A 32 -6.26 -7.67 -1.48
CA GLU A 32 -7.30 -7.97 -0.51
C GLU A 32 -6.73 -8.01 0.91
N ARG A 33 -7.36 -7.26 1.80
CA ARG A 33 -7.03 -7.23 3.23
C ARG A 33 -8.31 -7.20 4.04
N GLU A 34 -8.26 -7.83 5.20
CA GLU A 34 -9.26 -7.61 6.25
C GLU A 34 -8.96 -6.28 6.94
N PHE A 35 -9.98 -5.44 7.07
CA PHE A 35 -9.88 -4.16 7.74
C PHE A 35 -11.17 -3.84 8.51
N VAL A 36 -11.10 -2.88 9.40
CA VAL A 36 -12.27 -2.28 10.07
C VAL A 36 -12.30 -0.78 9.80
N ARG A 37 -13.48 -0.22 9.54
CA ARG A 37 -13.66 1.21 9.35
C ARG A 37 -13.97 1.87 10.70
N ARG A 38 -12.99 2.57 11.27
CA ARG A 38 -13.14 3.29 12.54
C ARG A 38 -12.87 4.77 12.33
N ASN A 39 -13.84 5.62 12.68
CA ASN A 39 -13.70 7.08 12.56
C ASN A 39 -13.23 7.57 11.18
N GLY A 40 -13.68 6.91 10.10
CA GLY A 40 -13.30 7.26 8.72
C GLY A 40 -11.96 6.71 8.24
N VAL A 41 -11.21 6.00 9.09
CA VAL A 41 -9.93 5.36 8.74
C VAL A 41 -10.12 3.85 8.56
N LEU A 42 -9.39 3.27 7.61
CA LEU A 42 -9.31 1.81 7.44
C LEU A 42 -8.15 1.28 8.29
N LEU A 43 -8.48 0.45 9.27
CA LEU A 43 -7.49 -0.20 10.14
C LEU A 43 -7.33 -1.66 9.68
N GLY A 44 -6.17 -1.99 9.13
CA GLY A 44 -5.87 -3.36 8.69
C GLY A 44 -5.78 -4.32 9.87
N LYS A 45 -6.26 -5.55 9.70
CA LYS A 45 -6.21 -6.59 10.72
C LYS A 45 -4.76 -6.88 11.12
N CYS A 46 -4.47 -6.73 12.41
CA CYS A 46 -3.20 -7.10 13.01
C CYS A 46 -3.42 -7.41 14.49
N GLU A 47 -2.40 -7.99 15.14
CA GLU A 47 -2.48 -8.42 16.55
C GLU A 47 -2.72 -7.28 17.54
N HIS A 48 -2.54 -6.03 17.11
CA HIS A 48 -2.63 -4.84 17.97
C HIS A 48 -3.98 -4.11 17.82
N ILE A 49 -4.82 -4.53 16.88
CA ILE A 49 -6.11 -3.89 16.61
C ILE A 49 -7.23 -4.83 17.01
N THR A 50 -7.93 -4.47 18.08
CA THR A 50 -9.16 -5.14 18.53
C THR A 50 -10.38 -4.42 17.97
N LEU A 51 -11.44 -5.17 17.70
CA LEU A 51 -12.75 -4.62 17.34
C LEU A 51 -13.38 -3.93 18.56
N LEU A 52 -14.01 -2.79 18.35
CA LEU A 52 -14.90 -2.15 19.32
C LEU A 52 -16.32 -2.71 19.19
N ASP A 53 -17.18 -2.40 20.16
CA ASP A 53 -18.58 -2.85 20.15
C ASP A 53 -19.30 -2.42 18.86
N GLY A 54 -19.83 -3.41 18.14
CA GLY A 54 -20.55 -3.21 16.87
C GLY A 54 -19.67 -3.18 15.61
N GLU A 55 -18.34 -3.26 15.74
CA GLU A 55 -17.44 -3.35 14.60
C GLU A 55 -17.30 -4.80 14.09
N GLN A 56 -17.07 -4.94 12.78
CA GLN A 56 -16.82 -6.23 12.14
C GLN A 56 -15.64 -6.09 11.16
N TRP A 57 -14.94 -7.20 10.94
CA TRP A 57 -13.92 -7.26 9.89
C TRP A 57 -14.59 -7.27 8.53
N GLU A 58 -14.25 -6.30 7.70
CA GLU A 58 -14.62 -6.22 6.29
C GLU A 58 -13.42 -6.68 5.45
N SER A 59 -13.69 -7.41 4.36
CA SER A 59 -12.67 -7.78 3.38
C SER A 59 -12.87 -6.95 2.12
N GLY A 60 -11.78 -6.39 1.58
CA GLY A 60 -11.83 -5.65 0.33
C GLY A 60 -10.44 -5.35 -0.22
N ASN A 61 -10.41 -4.91 -1.48
CA ASN A 61 -9.18 -4.49 -2.12
C ASN A 61 -8.75 -3.11 -1.60
N VAL A 62 -7.62 -3.06 -0.89
CA VAL A 62 -7.08 -1.84 -0.28
C VAL A 62 -5.82 -1.42 -1.04
N ARG A 63 -5.77 -0.14 -1.42
CA ARG A 63 -4.63 0.53 -2.07
C ARG A 63 -3.83 1.33 -1.05
#